data_AF-A0A690LSR3-F1
#
_entry.id   AF-A0A690LSR3-F1
#
_cell.length_a   1.000
_cell.length_b   1.000
_cell.length_c   1.000
_cell.angle_alpha   90.00
_cell.angle_beta   90.00
_cell.angle_gamma   90.00
#
_symmetry.space_group_name_H-M   'P 1'
#
loop_
_entity.id
_entity.type
_entity.pdbx_description
1 polymer ?
#
loop_
_entity_poly.entity_id
_entity_poly.type
_entity_poly.pdbx_seq_one_letter_code
_entity_poly.pdbx_strand_id
1 'polypeptide(L)'
;EISNLNNDLKLNYYKNTVLKDDKCKAKKGQVGLLEYLFEFLDSFDFGSDDEQSEILSQKELISSSVLGNVFEKLNGYKEGSFYTPSFITSYMCKESITKVVLDKFNAKFDLKATDISELRRDLRKEDKNAQKELLNSIKICDPAVGSGHFLVSALNVMLSIYDELNLFDEEFYLEV
;
A
#
# COMPACT_ATOMS: atom_id res chain seq x y z
N GLU A 1 21.00 -3.87 -1.92
CA GLU A 1 20.76 -5.04 -1.05
C GLU A 1 20.86 -4.63 0.41
N ILE A 2 19.89 -5.03 1.23
CA ILE A 2 19.85 -4.75 2.68
C ILE A 2 21.04 -5.40 3.41
N SER A 3 21.59 -6.49 2.87
CA SER A 3 22.79 -7.19 3.36
C SER A 3 24.07 -6.35 3.37
N ASN A 4 24.10 -5.19 2.68
CA ASN A 4 25.23 -4.26 2.70
C ASN A 4 25.10 -3.16 3.77
N LEU A 5 24.01 -3.13 4.54
CA LEU A 5 23.87 -2.19 5.66
C LEU A 5 24.75 -2.65 6.82
N ASN A 6 25.67 -1.79 7.26
CA ASN A 6 26.57 -2.08 8.37
C ASN A 6 25.76 -2.16 9.68
N ASN A 7 25.56 -3.39 10.15
CA ASN A 7 24.77 -3.67 11.34
C ASN A 7 25.52 -3.33 12.65
N ASP A 8 26.84 -3.12 12.57
CA ASP A 8 27.68 -2.77 13.72
C ASP A 8 27.65 -1.26 14.04
N LEU A 9 27.02 -0.45 13.18
CA LEU A 9 26.90 0.98 13.42
C LEU A 9 25.99 1.23 14.62
N LYS A 10 26.50 1.95 15.62
CA LYS A 10 25.73 2.37 16.79
C LYS A 10 25.27 3.82 16.66
N LEU A 11 24.02 4.07 17.03
CA LEU A 11 23.43 5.39 17.12
C LEU A 11 23.07 5.72 18.56
N ASN A 12 23.21 6.99 18.93
CA ASN A 12 22.61 7.49 20.16
C ASN A 12 21.11 7.69 19.93
N TYR A 13 20.27 7.31 20.89
CA TYR A 13 18.85 7.66 20.85
C TYR A 13 18.66 9.18 20.68
N TYR A 14 17.79 9.57 19.75
CA TYR A 14 17.44 10.98 19.57
C TYR A 14 16.81 11.55 20.85
N LYS A 15 17.16 12.79 21.21
CA LYS A 15 16.71 13.43 22.46
C LYS A 15 15.19 13.46 22.63
N ASN A 16 14.45 13.54 21.53
CA ASN A 16 12.99 13.57 21.49
C ASN A 16 12.44 12.31 20.79
N THR A 17 13.10 11.16 20.97
CA THR A 17 12.61 9.90 20.40
C THR A 17 11.25 9.53 21.01
N VAL A 18 10.40 8.93 20.18
CA VAL A 18 9.12 8.33 20.59
C VAL A 18 9.33 7.01 21.36
N LEU A 19 10.53 6.42 21.28
CA LEU A 19 10.88 5.16 21.91
C LEU A 19 10.98 5.29 23.42
N LYS A 20 10.20 4.46 24.14
CA LYS A 20 10.14 4.43 25.60
C LYS A 20 10.71 3.12 26.16
N ASP A 21 11.28 3.19 27.37
CA ASP A 21 11.67 2.03 28.17
C ASP A 21 10.45 1.42 28.90
N ASP A 22 10.67 0.31 29.60
CA ASP A 22 9.63 -0.40 30.39
C ASP A 22 9.00 0.46 31.50
N LYS A 23 9.58 1.63 31.79
CA LYS A 23 9.11 2.61 32.77
C LYS A 23 8.46 3.81 32.10
N CYS A 24 8.11 3.71 30.82
CA CYS A 24 7.51 4.75 29.99
C CYS A 24 8.36 6.02 29.85
N LYS A 25 9.68 5.94 30.04
CA LYS A 25 10.62 7.07 29.86
C LYS A 25 11.33 6.95 28.52
N ALA A 26 11.66 8.09 27.90
CA ALA A 26 12.40 8.09 26.63
C ALA A 26 13.72 7.30 26.77
N LYS A 27 13.96 6.36 25.85
CA LYS A 27 15.19 5.56 25.81
C LYS A 27 16.42 6.47 25.62
N LYS A 28 17.54 6.09 26.23
CA LYS A 28 18.82 6.83 26.22
C LYS A 28 19.99 5.87 26.04
N GLY A 29 21.12 6.39 25.56
CA GLY A 29 22.34 5.60 25.32
C GLY A 29 22.51 5.24 23.85
N GLN A 30 23.29 4.19 23.59
CA GLN A 30 23.61 3.71 22.25
C GLN A 30 22.87 2.41 21.93
N VAL A 31 22.41 2.29 20.69
CA VAL A 31 21.69 1.13 20.14
C VAL A 31 22.17 0.86 18.71
N GLY A 32 22.04 -0.37 18.23
CA GLY A 32 22.37 -0.70 16.84
C GLY A 32 21.50 0.08 15.85
N LEU A 33 22.03 0.43 14.69
CA LEU A 33 21.33 1.20 13.66
C LEU A 33 20.00 0.54 13.26
N LEU A 34 20.04 -0.75 12.90
CA LEU A 34 18.83 -1.46 12.45
C LEU A 34 17.85 -1.67 13.60
N GLU A 35 18.34 -1.97 14.80
CA GLU A 35 17.50 -2.08 16.00
C GLU A 35 16.77 -0.76 16.29
N TYR A 36 17.48 0.37 16.25
CA TYR A 36 16.88 1.69 16.40
C TYR A 36 15.84 1.97 15.31
N LEU A 37 16.15 1.66 14.05
CA LEU A 37 15.26 1.91 12.93
C LEU A 37 13.99 1.06 13.03
N PHE A 38 14.10 -0.23 13.33
CA PHE A 38 12.94 -1.10 13.46
C PHE A 38 12.09 -0.76 14.68
N GLU A 39 12.70 -0.52 15.85
CA GLU A 39 11.94 -0.05 17.02
C GLU A 39 11.21 1.26 16.70
N PHE A 40 11.89 2.21 16.03
CA PHE A 40 11.32 3.49 15.66
C PHE A 40 10.13 3.31 14.71
N LEU A 41 10.29 2.55 13.63
CA LEU A 41 9.21 2.32 12.68
C LEU A 41 8.04 1.58 13.35
N ASP A 42 8.31 0.56 14.16
CA ASP A 42 7.25 -0.19 14.87
C ASP A 42 6.47 0.65 15.88
N SER A 43 7.02 1.80 16.33
CA SER A 43 6.27 2.72 17.19
C SER A 43 5.18 3.53 16.48
N PHE A 44 5.13 3.48 15.15
CA PHE A 44 4.10 4.13 14.32
C PHE A 44 3.16 3.08 13.72
N ASP A 45 1.95 3.54 13.37
CA ASP A 45 1.00 2.74 12.61
C ASP A 45 1.09 3.09 11.12
N PHE A 46 1.29 2.09 10.26
CA PHE A 46 1.34 2.23 8.80
C PHE A 46 0.09 1.65 8.10
N GLY A 47 -0.89 1.19 8.87
CA GLY A 47 -2.16 0.69 8.35
C GLY A 47 -2.98 1.78 7.65
N SER A 48 -3.95 1.36 6.84
CA SER A 48 -4.97 2.26 6.31
C SER A 48 -5.95 2.64 7.41
N ASP A 49 -6.36 3.92 7.45
CA ASP A 49 -7.53 4.39 8.18
C ASP A 49 -8.71 3.47 7.85
N ASP A 50 -9.05 2.54 8.73
CA ASP A 50 -10.41 2.09 9.05
C ASP A 50 -10.39 0.88 10.01
N GLU A 51 -10.94 1.10 11.21
CA GLU A 51 -11.69 0.14 12.02
C GLU A 51 -11.05 -1.16 12.55
N GLN A 52 -9.84 -1.16 13.11
CA GLN A 52 -9.45 -2.27 14.01
C GLN A 52 -8.94 -1.84 15.39
N SER A 53 -9.80 -2.13 16.38
CA SER A 53 -9.55 -2.33 17.82
C SER A 53 -9.08 -1.12 18.65
N GLU A 54 -9.76 -0.93 19.78
CA GLU A 54 -9.47 0.05 20.84
C GLU A 54 -8.02 -0.03 21.40
N ILE A 55 -7.26 -1.08 21.03
CA ILE A 55 -5.86 -1.33 21.42
C ILE A 55 -4.87 -0.52 20.55
N LEU A 56 -5.22 -0.16 19.31
CA LEU A 56 -4.35 0.58 18.37
C LEU A 56 -4.34 2.11 18.57
N SER A 57 -5.20 2.64 19.45
CA SER A 57 -5.36 4.09 19.72
C SER A 57 -4.13 4.82 20.29
N GLN A 58 -2.98 4.15 20.46
CA GLN A 58 -1.77 4.72 21.08
C GLN A 58 -0.63 5.02 20.11
N LYS A 59 -0.65 4.54 18.86
CA LYS A 59 0.42 4.80 17.87
C LYS A 59 0.02 5.95 16.94
N GLU A 60 0.98 6.81 16.61
CA GLU A 60 0.77 7.88 15.62
C GLU A 60 0.67 7.27 14.23
N LEU A 61 -0.38 7.61 13.48
CA LEU A 61 -0.61 7.12 12.12
C LEU A 61 0.33 7.80 11.11
N ILE A 62 1.05 7.00 10.35
CA ILE A 62 1.85 7.41 9.19
C ILE A 62 1.23 6.81 7.92
N SER A 63 0.39 7.60 7.26
CA SER A 63 -0.15 7.24 5.94
C SER A 63 0.79 7.63 4.79
N SER A 64 0.59 7.04 3.61
CA SER A 64 1.32 7.40 2.39
C SER A 64 1.17 8.89 2.03
N SER A 65 0.04 9.51 2.40
CA SER A 65 -0.19 10.95 2.24
C SER A 65 0.68 11.79 3.18
N VAL A 66 0.86 11.35 4.43
CA VAL A 66 1.76 12.01 5.40
C VAL A 66 3.21 11.93 4.93
N LEU A 67 3.64 10.76 4.46
CA LEU A 67 4.98 10.57 3.89
C LEU A 67 5.21 11.44 2.65
N GLY A 68 4.19 11.56 1.77
CA GLY A 68 4.21 12.48 0.63
C GLY A 68 4.46 13.92 1.07
N ASN A 69 3.69 14.42 2.03
CA ASN A 69 3.84 15.78 2.57
C ASN A 69 5.22 16.03 3.23
N VAL A 70 5.77 15.03 3.93
CA VAL A 70 7.12 15.13 4.53
C VAL A 70 8.19 15.18 3.45
N PHE A 71 8.08 14.32 2.42
CA PHE A 71 9.01 14.28 1.30
C PHE A 71 9.05 15.62 0.54
N GLU A 72 7.89 16.21 0.26
CA GLU A 72 7.81 17.54 -0.37
C GLU A 72 8.55 18.61 0.42
N LYS A 73 8.31 18.66 1.74
CA LYS A 73 8.91 19.65 2.64
C LYS A 73 10.42 19.48 2.74
N LEU A 74 10.92 18.24 2.77
CA LEU A 74 12.36 17.95 2.82
C LEU A 74 13.08 18.36 1.52
N ASN A 75 12.45 18.16 0.36
CA ASN A 75 13.02 18.53 -0.94
C ASN A 75 12.81 20.00 -1.31
N GLY A 76 12.03 20.75 -0.52
CA GLY A 76 11.82 22.18 -0.70
C GLY A 76 11.20 22.55 -2.05
N TYR A 77 10.37 21.67 -2.62
CA TYR A 77 9.69 21.84 -3.92
C TYR A 77 10.62 22.07 -5.13
N LYS A 78 11.93 21.86 -4.99
CA LYS A 78 12.92 22.25 -6.01
C LYS A 78 12.94 21.36 -7.26
N GLU A 79 12.41 20.15 -7.18
CA GLU A 79 12.45 19.16 -8.26
C GLU A 79 11.07 18.85 -8.89
N GLY A 80 10.07 19.71 -8.70
CA GLY A 80 8.73 19.46 -9.23
C GLY A 80 8.00 18.28 -8.56
N SER A 81 8.47 17.88 -7.38
CA SER A 81 7.84 16.89 -6.51
C SER A 81 6.54 17.44 -5.92
N PHE A 82 5.47 17.45 -6.72
CA PHE A 82 4.13 17.80 -6.26
C PHE A 82 3.32 16.51 -6.05
N TYR A 83 2.88 16.32 -4.82
CA TYR A 83 2.03 15.23 -4.42
C TYR A 83 0.66 15.39 -5.08
N THR A 84 0.23 14.34 -5.79
CA THR A 84 -1.12 14.28 -6.34
C THR A 84 -2.09 13.93 -5.23
N PRO A 85 -3.15 14.74 -4.98
CA PRO A 85 -4.13 14.45 -3.95
C PRO A 85 -4.73 13.04 -4.08
N SER A 86 -4.95 12.37 -2.96
CA SER A 86 -5.31 10.95 -2.91
C SER A 86 -6.61 10.61 -3.66
N PHE A 87 -7.56 11.55 -3.75
CA PHE A 87 -8.80 11.34 -4.50
C PHE A 87 -8.56 11.33 -6.03
N ILE A 88 -7.58 12.10 -6.52
CA ILE A 88 -7.21 12.15 -7.93
C ILE A 88 -6.51 10.86 -8.33
N THR A 89 -5.53 10.39 -7.54
CA THR A 89 -4.84 9.11 -7.81
C THR A 89 -5.81 7.94 -7.77
N SER A 90 -6.69 7.91 -6.77
CA SER A 90 -7.72 6.87 -6.64
C SER A 90 -8.68 6.86 -7.83
N TYR A 91 -9.16 8.03 -8.27
CA TYR A 91 -10.02 8.15 -9.44
C TYR A 91 -9.30 7.69 -10.73
N MET A 92 -8.09 8.19 -10.98
CA MET A 92 -7.31 7.82 -12.17
C MET A 92 -7.03 6.31 -12.22
N CYS A 93 -6.66 5.71 -11.08
CA CYS A 93 -6.45 4.26 -10.98
C CYS A 93 -7.74 3.49 -11.24
N LYS A 94 -8.86 3.89 -10.61
CA LYS A 94 -10.15 3.22 -10.77
C LYS A 94 -10.59 3.19 -12.23
N GLU A 95 -10.63 4.33 -12.90
CA GLU A 95 -11.08 4.42 -14.29
C GLU A 95 -10.15 3.64 -15.23
N SER A 96 -8.83 3.79 -15.06
CA SER A 96 -7.85 3.17 -15.96
C SER A 96 -7.80 1.65 -15.80
N ILE A 97 -7.74 1.15 -14.57
CA ILE A 97 -7.62 -0.29 -14.28
C ILE A 97 -8.93 -1.00 -14.61
N THR A 98 -10.08 -0.44 -14.24
CA THR A 98 -11.40 -1.02 -14.58
C THR A 98 -11.54 -1.22 -16.07
N LYS A 99 -11.16 -0.22 -16.88
CA LYS A 99 -11.19 -0.31 -18.34
C LYS A 99 -10.29 -1.44 -18.85
N VAL A 100 -9.05 -1.52 -18.38
CA VAL A 100 -8.10 -2.56 -18.79
C VAL A 100 -8.59 -3.96 -18.43
N VAL A 101 -9.19 -4.12 -17.24
CA VAL A 101 -9.79 -5.39 -16.80
C VAL A 101 -10.94 -5.78 -17.72
N LEU A 102 -11.91 -4.89 -17.94
CA LEU A 102 -13.04 -5.16 -18.83
C LEU A 102 -12.59 -5.54 -20.24
N ASP A 103 -11.68 -4.76 -20.83
CA ASP A 103 -11.18 -5.00 -22.19
C ASP A 103 -10.48 -6.37 -22.30
N LYS A 104 -9.62 -6.72 -21.33
CA LYS A 104 -8.90 -8.01 -21.33
C LYS A 104 -9.82 -9.19 -21.11
N PHE A 105 -10.75 -9.11 -20.17
CA PHE A 105 -11.67 -10.20 -19.86
C PHE A 105 -12.69 -10.39 -20.99
N ASN A 106 -13.28 -9.32 -21.52
CA ASN A 106 -14.17 -9.39 -22.67
C ASN A 106 -13.48 -10.04 -23.88
N ALA A 107 -12.22 -9.68 -24.15
CA ALA A 107 -11.45 -10.30 -25.24
C ALA A 107 -11.10 -11.78 -24.98
N LYS A 108 -10.76 -12.15 -23.74
CA LYS A 108 -10.35 -13.52 -23.39
C LYS A 108 -11.52 -14.51 -23.37
N PHE A 109 -12.67 -14.08 -22.87
CA PHE A 109 -13.85 -14.92 -22.63
C PHE A 109 -15.01 -14.65 -23.61
N ASP A 110 -14.78 -13.82 -24.64
CA ASP A 110 -15.80 -13.41 -25.64
C ASP A 110 -17.07 -12.82 -25.00
N LEU A 111 -16.87 -11.86 -24.09
CA LEU A 111 -17.93 -11.19 -23.34
C LEU A 111 -18.12 -9.73 -23.81
N LYS A 112 -19.18 -9.09 -23.31
CA LYS A 112 -19.49 -7.67 -23.57
C LYS A 112 -19.91 -6.93 -22.29
N ALA A 113 -19.28 -7.27 -21.16
CA ALA A 113 -19.55 -6.62 -19.89
C ALA A 113 -19.13 -5.15 -19.94
N THR A 114 -19.97 -4.27 -19.39
CA THR A 114 -19.73 -2.82 -19.35
C THR A 114 -19.25 -2.32 -18.00
N ASP A 115 -19.40 -3.14 -16.95
CA ASP A 115 -18.89 -2.88 -15.60
C ASP A 115 -18.45 -4.19 -14.90
N ILE A 116 -17.80 -4.07 -13.74
CA ILE A 116 -17.25 -5.22 -12.99
C ILE A 116 -18.35 -6.14 -12.46
N SER A 117 -19.53 -5.60 -12.12
CA SER A 117 -20.67 -6.38 -11.63
C SER A 117 -21.26 -7.26 -12.73
N GLU A 118 -21.39 -6.73 -13.94
CA GLU A 118 -21.76 -7.50 -15.13
C GLU A 118 -20.70 -8.54 -15.45
N LEU A 119 -19.42 -8.14 -15.41
CA LEU A 119 -18.32 -9.06 -15.67
C LEU A 119 -18.34 -10.26 -14.71
N ARG A 120 -18.52 -10.02 -13.41
CA ARG A 120 -18.68 -11.07 -12.39
C ARG A 120 -19.80 -12.04 -12.74
N ARG A 121 -20.95 -11.51 -13.16
CA ARG A 121 -22.14 -12.31 -13.49
C ARG A 121 -21.89 -13.21 -14.71
N ASP A 122 -21.18 -12.69 -15.69
CA ASP A 122 -20.92 -13.39 -16.96
C ASP A 122 -19.81 -14.44 -16.80
N LEU A 123 -18.83 -14.20 -15.92
CA LEU A 123 -17.74 -15.12 -15.59
C LEU A 123 -18.13 -16.30 -14.70
N ARG A 124 -19.38 -16.41 -14.23
CA ARG A 124 -19.81 -17.46 -13.27
C ARG A 124 -19.56 -18.89 -13.72
N LYS A 125 -19.48 -19.13 -15.04
CA LYS A 125 -19.24 -20.45 -15.63
C LYS A 125 -17.79 -20.67 -16.05
N GLU A 126 -16.98 -19.62 -16.01
CA GLU A 126 -15.58 -19.66 -16.41
C GLU A 126 -14.70 -20.14 -15.26
N ASP A 127 -13.56 -20.74 -15.59
CA ASP A 127 -12.59 -21.21 -14.60
C ASP A 127 -12.01 -20.04 -13.77
N LYS A 128 -12.12 -20.13 -12.43
CA LYS A 128 -11.59 -19.10 -11.53
C LYS A 128 -10.07 -18.98 -11.61
N ASN A 129 -9.35 -20.07 -11.89
CA ASN A 129 -7.89 -20.00 -12.02
C ASN A 129 -7.49 -19.21 -13.27
N ALA A 130 -8.13 -19.47 -14.41
CA ALA A 130 -7.95 -18.66 -15.62
C ALA A 130 -8.28 -17.17 -15.40
N GLN A 131 -9.33 -16.86 -14.63
CA GLN A 131 -9.67 -15.47 -14.27
C GLN A 131 -8.57 -14.82 -13.42
N LYS A 132 -8.08 -15.51 -12.38
CA LYS A 132 -6.97 -15.05 -11.53
C LYS A 132 -5.68 -14.83 -12.33
N GLU A 133 -5.31 -15.79 -13.17
CA GLU A 133 -4.11 -15.68 -14.02
C GLU A 133 -4.20 -14.48 -14.95
N LEU A 134 -5.38 -14.25 -15.56
CA LEU A 134 -5.59 -13.09 -16.42
C LEU A 134 -5.46 -11.78 -15.64
N LEU A 135 -6.06 -11.69 -14.45
CA LEU A 135 -5.97 -10.49 -13.60
C LEU A 135 -4.52 -10.23 -13.15
N ASN A 136 -3.80 -11.27 -12.71
CA ASN A 136 -2.38 -11.22 -12.33
C ASN A 136 -1.42 -10.90 -13.49
N SER A 137 -1.87 -11.11 -14.74
CA SER A 137 -1.10 -10.76 -15.93
C SER A 137 -1.02 -9.25 -16.17
N ILE A 138 -1.91 -8.46 -15.56
CA ILE A 138 -1.90 -6.99 -15.70
C ILE A 138 -0.66 -6.43 -15.00
N LYS A 139 0.12 -5.64 -15.74
CA LYS A 139 1.32 -4.97 -15.24
C LYS A 139 1.11 -3.46 -15.31
N ILE A 140 1.37 -2.79 -14.18
CA ILE A 140 1.23 -1.35 -14.01
C ILE A 140 2.64 -0.78 -13.77
N CYS A 141 2.97 0.31 -14.44
CA CYS A 141 4.25 0.99 -14.30
C CYS A 141 4.00 2.49 -14.12
N ASP A 142 4.64 3.07 -13.10
CA ASP A 142 4.72 4.51 -12.89
C ASP A 142 6.19 4.95 -13.06
N PRO A 143 6.56 5.53 -14.22
CA PRO A 143 7.93 5.97 -14.49
C PRO A 143 8.43 7.11 -13.59
N ALA A 144 7.53 7.82 -12.90
CA ALA A 144 7.82 8.97 -12.06
C ALA A 144 7.14 8.83 -10.68
N VAL A 145 7.31 7.66 -10.07
CA VAL A 145 6.58 7.17 -8.90
C VAL A 145 6.56 8.09 -7.66
N GLY A 146 7.58 8.94 -7.48
CA GLY A 146 7.66 9.86 -6.34
C GLY A 146 7.49 9.12 -5.00
N SER A 147 6.46 9.50 -4.23
CA SER A 147 6.13 8.88 -2.94
C SER A 147 5.51 7.47 -3.03
N GLY A 148 5.25 6.95 -4.23
CA GLY A 148 4.61 5.64 -4.43
C GLY A 148 3.09 5.65 -4.33
N HIS A 149 2.47 6.81 -4.07
CA HIS A 149 1.04 6.88 -3.79
C HIS A 149 0.17 6.35 -4.94
N PHE A 150 0.56 6.59 -6.19
CA PHE A 150 -0.17 6.07 -7.35
C PHE A 150 -0.16 4.54 -7.40
N LEU A 151 0.96 3.89 -7.10
CA LEU A 151 1.06 2.43 -7.08
C LEU A 151 0.27 1.82 -5.92
N VAL A 152 0.21 2.50 -4.77
CA VAL A 152 -0.65 2.09 -3.65
C VAL A 152 -2.13 2.20 -4.04
N SER A 153 -2.55 3.32 -4.65
CA SER A 153 -3.91 3.46 -5.18
C SER A 153 -4.25 2.38 -6.22
N ALA A 154 -3.31 2.06 -7.11
CA ALA A 154 -3.48 1.03 -8.12
C ALA A 154 -3.65 -0.37 -7.49
N LEU A 155 -2.85 -0.70 -6.46
CA LEU A 155 -3.00 -1.95 -5.71
C LEU A 155 -4.37 -2.06 -5.05
N ASN A 156 -4.84 -1.00 -4.38
CA ASN A 156 -6.14 -1.00 -3.73
C ASN A 156 -7.29 -1.22 -4.72
N VAL A 157 -7.22 -0.63 -5.93
CA VAL A 157 -8.20 -0.89 -6.99
C VAL A 157 -8.14 -2.34 -7.47
N MET A 158 -6.94 -2.90 -7.65
CA MET A 158 -6.80 -4.31 -8.02
C MET A 158 -7.41 -5.24 -6.95
N LEU A 159 -7.18 -4.96 -5.66
CA LEU A 159 -7.77 -5.72 -4.55
C LEU A 159 -9.30 -5.61 -4.52
N SER A 160 -9.85 -4.42 -4.75
CA SER A 160 -11.31 -4.23 -4.89
C SER A 160 -11.88 -5.08 -6.02
N ILE A 161 -11.20 -5.13 -7.18
CA ILE A 161 -11.65 -5.95 -8.31
C ILE A 161 -11.53 -7.44 -7.97
N TYR A 162 -10.49 -7.86 -7.27
CA TYR A 162 -10.35 -9.22 -6.75
C TYR A 162 -11.55 -9.62 -5.88
N ASP A 163 -11.96 -8.75 -4.97
CA ASP A 163 -13.12 -8.97 -4.10
C ASP A 163 -14.43 -9.01 -4.90
N GLU A 164 -14.65 -8.00 -5.75
CA GLU A 164 -15.87 -7.87 -6.55
C GLU A 164 -16.07 -9.08 -7.48
N LEU A 165 -14.99 -9.61 -8.06
CA LEU A 165 -15.01 -10.83 -8.89
C LEU A 165 -15.02 -12.12 -8.06
N ASN A 166 -14.91 -12.05 -6.73
CA ASN A 166 -14.81 -13.19 -5.81
C ASN A 166 -13.64 -14.12 -6.15
N LEU A 167 -12.46 -13.53 -6.32
CA LEU A 167 -11.23 -14.21 -6.73
C LEU A 167 -10.20 -14.35 -5.61
N PHE A 168 -10.50 -13.98 -4.37
CA PHE A 168 -9.63 -14.34 -3.25
C PHE A 168 -9.73 -15.84 -2.94
N ASP A 169 -8.63 -16.40 -2.41
CA ASP A 169 -8.63 -17.74 -1.83
C ASP A 169 -9.35 -17.73 -0.47
N GLU A 170 -9.96 -18.85 -0.09
CA GLU A 170 -10.68 -18.94 1.20
C GLU A 170 -9.78 -18.61 2.40
N GLU A 171 -8.49 -18.93 2.30
CA GLU A 171 -7.48 -18.65 3.33
C GLU A 171 -7.23 -17.14 3.51
N PHE A 172 -7.38 -16.33 2.45
CA PHE A 172 -7.24 -14.87 2.55
C PHE A 172 -8.29 -14.27 3.49
N TYR A 173 -9.52 -14.77 3.47
CA TYR A 173 -10.60 -14.28 4.34
C TYR A 173 -10.47 -14.75 5.80
N LEU A 174 -9.56 -15.68 6.10
CA LEU A 174 -9.32 -16.18 7.46
C LEU A 174 -8.15 -15.46 8.15
N GLU A 175 -7.29 -14.79 7.38
CA GLU A 175 -6.11 -14.07 7.88
C GLU A 175 -6.30 -12.55 8.03
N VAL A 176 -7.39 -12.01 7.45
CA VAL A 176 -7.79 -10.60 7.54
C VAL A 176 -8.89 -10.43 8.58
#